data_AF-A0A3M1AVP5-F1
#
_entry.id   AF-A0A3M1AVP5-F1
#
_cell.length_a   1.000
_cell.length_b   1.000
_cell.length_c   1.000
_cell.angle_alpha   90.00
_cell.angle_beta   90.00
_cell.angle_gamma   90.00
#
_symmetry.space_group_name_H-M   'P 1'
#
loop_
_entity.id
_entity.type
_entity.pdbx_description
1 polymer ?
#
loop_
_entity_poly.entity_id
_entity_poly.type
_entity_poly.pdbx_seq_one_letter_code
_entity_poly.pdbx_strand_id
1 'polypeptide(L)' 'MAATRKVKERYADIPPWPKKYRSKKKKPKEVAVVDEANCTGCEACVPFCPVDCIEHVPPGTYPDVTIQPVQIRLDE' A
#
# COMPACT_ATOMS: atom_id res chain seq x y z
N MET A 1 7.61 22.32 -16.31
CA MET A 1 8.71 21.83 -15.45
C MET A 1 8.17 21.58 -14.03
N ALA A 2 7.31 20.59 -13.83
CA ALA A 2 6.69 20.35 -12.52
C ALA A 2 6.54 18.83 -12.27
N ALA A 3 7.58 18.19 -11.78
CA ALA A 3 7.54 16.75 -11.48
C ALA A 3 8.45 16.36 -10.31
N THR A 4 8.56 17.20 -9.29
CA THR A 4 9.09 16.78 -7.97
C THR A 4 7.96 16.76 -6.96
N ARG A 5 6.93 15.96 -7.25
CA ARG A 5 5.82 15.72 -6.33
C ARG A 5 6.40 14.98 -5.12
N LYS A 6 6.56 15.70 -4.00
CA LYS A 6 7.29 15.24 -2.81
C LYS A 6 6.73 13.90 -2.34
N VAL A 7 7.61 12.94 -2.05
CA VAL A 7 7.26 11.62 -1.45
C VAL A 7 6.32 11.77 -0.24
N LYS A 8 6.53 12.81 0.58
CA LYS A 8 5.70 13.12 1.75
C LYS A 8 4.22 13.40 1.41
N GLU A 9 3.94 13.91 0.22
CA GLU A 9 2.59 14.25 -0.23
C GLU A 9 1.78 13.01 -0.63
N ARG A 10 2.48 11.97 -1.11
CA ARG A 10 1.90 10.67 -1.48
C ARG A 10 1.51 9.81 -0.28
N TYR A 11 2.17 10.01 0.87
CA TYR A 11 1.93 9.26 2.11
C TYR A 11 1.27 10.11 3.20
N ALA A 12 0.56 11.18 2.82
CA ALA A 12 -0.01 12.13 3.77
C ALA A 12 -1.24 11.58 4.52
N ASP A 13 -1.94 10.62 3.93
CA ASP A 13 -3.09 9.91 4.49
C ASP A 13 -2.69 8.86 5.54
N ILE A 14 -1.45 8.38 5.50
CA ILE A 14 -0.94 7.40 6.45
C ILE A 14 -0.69 8.08 7.81
N PRO A 15 -1.36 7.62 8.89
CA PRO A 15 -1.21 8.24 10.20
C PRO A 15 0.24 8.08 10.69
N PRO A 16 0.85 9.13 11.27
CA PRO A 16 2.21 9.05 11.77
C PRO A 16 2.30 8.12 12.97
N TRP A 17 3.44 7.44 13.11
CA TRP A 17 3.74 6.64 14.27
C TRP A 17 3.65 7.49 15.56
N PRO A 18 2.97 6.99 16.61
CA PRO A 18 2.79 7.75 17.84
C PRO A 18 4.13 7.93 18.56
N LYS A 19 4.42 9.17 19.00
CA LYS A 19 5.65 9.52 19.75
C LYS A 19 5.84 8.76 21.06
N LYS A 20 4.75 8.24 21.65
CA LYS A 20 4.76 7.41 22.86
C LYS A 20 3.94 6.16 22.61
N TYR A 21 4.57 4.99 22.75
CA TYR A 21 3.90 3.68 22.73
C TYR A 21 3.18 3.47 24.07
N ARG A 22 2.04 4.14 24.26
CA ARG A 22 1.15 3.86 25.41
C ARG A 22 0.23 2.72 25.00
N SER A 23 0.08 1.70 25.85
CA SER A 23 -0.87 0.60 25.64
C SER A 23 -2.29 1.16 25.64
N LYS A 24 -2.80 1.54 24.47
CA LYS A 24 -4.20 1.92 24.31
C LYS A 24 -5.06 0.65 24.51
N LYS A 25 -6.21 0.80 25.16
CA LYS A 25 -7.18 -0.30 25.37
C LYS A 25 -7.73 -0.87 24.04
N LYS A 26 -7.78 -0.05 22.98
CA LYS A 26 -8.13 -0.47 21.62
C LYS A 26 -6.91 -0.39 20.71
N LYS A 27 -6.62 -1.48 20.00
CA LYS A 27 -5.64 -1.50 18.92
C LYS A 27 -6.12 -0.59 17.77
N PRO A 28 -5.22 0.15 17.11
CA PRO A 28 -5.57 0.86 15.89
C PRO A 28 -6.04 -0.15 14.82
N LYS A 29 -6.84 0.33 13.86
CA LYS A 29 -7.22 -0.50 12.70
C LYS A 29 -5.95 -0.90 11.95
N GLU A 30 -5.84 -2.17 11.60
CA GLU A 30 -4.79 -2.69 10.74
C GLU A 30 -5.17 -2.30 9.31
N VAL A 31 -4.40 -1.39 8.71
CA VAL A 31 -4.64 -0.89 7.35
C VAL A 31 -3.40 -1.23 6.54
N ALA A 32 -3.57 -2.00 5.48
CA ALA A 32 -2.55 -2.18 4.46
C ALA A 32 -2.65 -1.02 3.46
N VAL A 33 -1.51 -0.46 3.06
CA VAL A 33 -1.43 0.54 2.00
C VAL A 33 -0.41 0.04 0.98
N VAL A 34 -0.85 -0.14 -0.26
CA VAL A 34 0.00 -0.60 -1.36
C VAL A 34 0.41 0.60 -2.20
N ASP A 35 1.71 0.68 -2.49
CA ASP A 35 2.27 1.69 -3.37
C ASP A 35 2.55 1.09 -4.76
N GLU A 36 1.67 1.35 -5.73
CA GLU A 36 1.79 0.77 -7.07
C GLU A 36 3.03 1.28 -7.83
N ALA A 37 3.52 2.48 -7.53
CA ALA A 37 4.67 3.07 -8.22
C ALA A 37 6.02 2.48 -7.76
N ASN A 38 6.09 1.95 -6.55
CA ASN A 38 7.26 1.27 -6.00
C ASN A 38 7.05 -0.24 -5.85
N CYS A 39 6.02 -0.80 -6.49
CA CYS A 39 5.79 -2.23 -6.48
C CYS A 39 6.81 -2.92 -7.39
N THR A 40 7.51 -3.93 -6.86
CA THR A 40 8.44 -4.77 -7.64
C THR A 40 7.78 -6.04 -8.17
N GLY A 41 6.51 -6.28 -7.80
CA GLY A 41 5.76 -7.48 -8.17
C GLY A 41 6.34 -8.77 -7.59
N CYS A 42 6.90 -8.72 -6.38
CA CYS A 42 7.50 -9.87 -5.70
C CYS A 42 6.49 -10.83 -5.04
N GLU A 43 5.20 -10.51 -5.06
CA GLU A 43 4.09 -11.35 -4.57
C GLU A 43 4.14 -11.72 -3.07
N ALA A 44 5.14 -11.25 -2.32
CA ALA A 44 5.30 -11.57 -0.90
C ALA A 44 4.18 -11.01 -0.01
N CYS A 45 3.43 -10.01 -0.50
CA CYS A 45 2.36 -9.36 0.25
C CYS A 45 1.05 -10.17 0.26
N VAL A 46 0.77 -10.98 -0.77
CA VAL A 46 -0.44 -11.81 -0.86
C VAL A 46 -0.56 -12.78 0.33
N PRO A 47 0.43 -13.66 0.62
CA PRO A 47 0.32 -14.57 1.75
C PRO A 47 0.44 -13.89 3.13
N PHE A 48 0.89 -12.63 3.18
CA PHE A 48 1.02 -11.87 4.42
C PHE A 48 -0.28 -11.14 4.79
N CYS A 49 -1.22 -11.02 3.86
CA CYS A 49 -2.48 -10.36 4.12
C CYS A 49 -3.38 -11.25 5.01
N PRO A 50 -3.71 -10.82 6.25
CA PRO A 50 -4.48 -11.64 7.18
C PRO A 50 -5.94 -11.90 6.75
N VAL A 51 -6.44 -11.10 5.82
CA VAL A 51 -7.81 -11.12 5.29
C VAL A 51 -7.84 -11.42 3.78
N ASP A 52 -6.67 -11.69 3.17
CA ASP A 52 -6.52 -12.03 1.76
C ASP A 52 -7.11 -10.99 0.77
N CYS A 53 -7.04 -9.70 1.12
CA CYS A 53 -7.63 -8.62 0.31
C CYS A 53 -6.70 -8.08 -0.81
N ILE A 54 -5.57 -8.71 -1.10
CA ILE A 54 -4.57 -8.22 -2.07
C ILE A 54 -4.63 -9.08 -3.33
N GLU A 55 -4.92 -8.47 -4.48
CA GLU A 55 -5.05 -9.14 -5.78
C GLU A 55 -4.17 -8.52 -6.86
N HIS A 56 -3.92 -9.24 -7.95
CA HIS A 56 -3.12 -8.72 -9.07
C HIS A 56 -3.92 -7.76 -9.94
N VAL A 57 -3.24 -6.73 -10.44
CA VAL A 57 -3.80 -5.85 -11.47
C VAL A 57 -3.81 -6.58 -12.83
N PRO A 58 -4.85 -6.39 -13.68
CA PRO A 58 -4.95 -7.07 -14.96
C PRO A 58 -3.87 -6.63 -15.97
N PRO A 59 -3.42 -7.57 -16.84
CA PRO A 59 -2.41 -7.32 -17.90
C PRO A 59 -2.72 -6.10 -18.74
N GLY A 60 -1.79 -5.14 -18.74
CA GLY A 60 -1.83 -3.95 -19.58
C GLY A 60 -2.22 -2.65 -18.89
N THR A 61 -2.52 -2.67 -17.59
CA THR A 61 -2.79 -1.43 -16.82
C THR A 61 -1.57 -0.53 -16.70
N TYR A 62 -0.39 -1.14 -16.55
CA TYR A 62 0.90 -0.45 -16.43
C TYR A 62 1.83 -0.84 -17.59
N PRO A 63 1.74 -0.15 -18.74
CA PRO A 63 2.47 -0.53 -19.96
C PRO A 63 3.98 -0.28 -19.86
N ASP A 64 4.42 0.51 -18.88
CA ASP A 64 5.81 0.88 -18.63
C ASP A 64 6.53 -0.03 -17.62
N VAL A 65 5.83 -1.00 -17.03
CA VAL A 65 6.33 -1.83 -15.94
C VAL A 65 6.26 -3.31 -16.33
N THR A 66 7.41 -4.01 -16.31
CA THR A 66 7.49 -5.43 -16.72
C THR A 66 6.68 -6.35 -15.82
N ILE A 67 6.60 -6.03 -14.52
CA ILE A 67 5.89 -6.83 -13.53
C ILE A 67 4.74 -5.99 -13.02
N GLN A 68 3.54 -6.56 -13.07
CA GLN A 68 2.34 -5.83 -12.72
C GLN A 68 2.20 -5.70 -11.21
N PRO A 69 1.78 -4.52 -10.73
CA PRO A 69 1.55 -4.31 -9.31
C PRO A 69 0.36 -5.10 -8.80
N VAL A 70 0.28 -5.21 -7.49
CA VAL A 70 -0.91 -5.69 -6.78
C VAL A 70 -1.78 -4.50 -6.37
N GLN A 71 -3.07 -4.76 -6.14
CA GLN A 71 -4.07 -3.81 -5.68
C GLN A 71 -4.79 -4.37 -4.44
N ILE A 72 -5.23 -3.49 -3.54
CA ILE A 72 -6.07 -3.86 -2.39
C ILE A 72 -7.53 -3.76 -2.82
N ARG A 73 -8.30 -4.84 -2.62
CA ARG A 73 -9.76 -4.80 -2.76
C ARG A 73 -10.33 -3.95 -1.61
N LEU A 74 -10.85 -2.77 -1.94
CA LEU A 74 -11.48 -1.84 -0.98
C LEU A 74 -12.96 -2.19 -0.66
N ASP A 75 -13.39 -3.41 -0.99
CA ASP A 75 -14.77 -3.87 -0.81
C ASP A 75 -14.91 -4.63 0.52
N GLU A 76 -14.91 -3.91 1.66
CA GLU A 76 -15.70 -4.22 2.87
C GLU A 76 -15.72 -3.05 3.89
#